data_AF-A0A850LUV0-F1
#
_entry.id   AF-A0A850LUV0-F1
#
_cell.length_a   1.000
_cell.length_b   1.000
_cell.length_c   1.000
_cell.angle_alpha   90.00
_cell.angle_beta   90.00
_cell.angle_gamma   90.00
#
_symmetry.space_group_name_H-M   'P 1'
#
loop_
_entity.id
_entity.type
_entity.pdbx_description
1 polymer ?
#
loop_
_entity_poly.entity_id
_entity_poly.type
_entity_poly.pdbx_seq_one_letter_code
_entity_poly.pdbx_strand_id
1 'polypeptide(L)' 'MKNYKILLFIILLFSVFSIVQLFSANDKKADEILKKADENLMPSSFETYRKLINEEPDGSKKEFIFYSVKKDI' A
#
# COMPACT_ATOMS: atom_id res chain seq x y z
N MET A 1 -10.76 -53.57 -6.26
CA MET A 1 -10.98 -52.40 -5.36
C MET A 1 -9.74 -51.54 -5.05
N LYS A 2 -8.54 -51.82 -5.58
CA LYS A 2 -7.31 -51.07 -5.23
C LYS A 2 -7.02 -49.88 -6.17
N ASN A 3 -7.37 -50.02 -7.45
CA ASN A 3 -6.99 -49.07 -8.50
C ASN A 3 -7.80 -47.76 -8.48
N TYR A 4 -9.08 -47.81 -8.08
CA TYR A 4 -9.90 -46.59 -7.95
C TYR A 4 -9.40 -45.68 -6.82
N LYS A 5 -8.84 -46.25 -5.74
CA LYS A 5 -8.27 -45.46 -4.63
C LYS A 5 -7.03 -44.69 -5.06
N ILE A 6 -6.19 -45.31 -5.89
CA ILE A 6 -5.01 -44.68 -6.49
C ILE A 6 -5.42 -43.57 -7.45
N LEU A 7 -6.43 -43.82 -8.30
CA LEU A 7 -6.99 -42.81 -9.19
C LEU A 7 -7.55 -41.61 -8.41
N LEU A 8 -8.31 -41.86 -7.34
CA LEU A 8 -8.89 -40.82 -6.48
C LEU A 8 -7.80 -40.00 -5.78
N PHE A 9 -6.71 -40.65 -5.36
CA PHE A 9 -5.56 -39.99 -4.74
C PHE A 9 -4.82 -39.08 -5.73
N ILE A 10 -4.65 -39.51 -6.99
CA ILE A 10 -4.04 -38.68 -8.04
C ILE A 10 -4.92 -37.47 -8.36
N ILE A 11 -6.24 -37.66 -8.44
CA ILE A 11 -7.19 -36.55 -8.64
C ILE A 11 -7.11 -35.54 -7.49
N LEU A 12 -7.00 -36.04 -6.24
CA LEU A 12 -6.84 -35.19 -5.06
C LEU A 12 -5.54 -34.39 -5.11
N LEU A 13 -4.42 -35.03 -5.46
CA LEU A 13 -3.14 -34.35 -5.62
C LEU A 13 -3.19 -33.27 -6.71
N PHE A 14 -3.86 -33.55 -7.82
CA PHE A 14 -4.01 -32.61 -8.92
C PHE A 14 -4.90 -31.42 -8.56
N SER A 15 -5.97 -31.66 -7.78
CA SER A 15 -6.84 -30.57 -7.29
C SER A 15 -6.12 -29.68 -6.30
N VAL A 16 -5.34 -30.26 -5.38
CA VAL A 16 -4.53 -29.52 -4.42
C VAL A 16 -3.46 -28.69 -5.14
N PHE A 17 -2.78 -29.26 -6.13
CA PHE A 17 -1.79 -28.53 -6.93
C PHE A 17 -2.40 -27.34 -7.68
N SER A 18 -3.61 -27.52 -8.23
CA SER A 18 -4.34 -26.45 -8.93
C SER A 18 -4.75 -25.31 -7.98
N ILE A 19 -5.13 -25.65 -6.74
CA ILE A 19 -5.49 -24.67 -5.70
C ILE A 19 -4.26 -23.85 -5.26
N VAL A 20 -3.09 -24.46 -5.14
CA VAL A 20 -1.85 -23.77 -4.74
C VAL A 20 -1.44 -22.69 -5.75
N GLN A 21 -1.65 -22.91 -7.06
CA GLN A 21 -1.30 -21.92 -8.09
C GLN A 21 -2.11 -20.61 -8.00
N LEU A 22 -3.31 -20.65 -7.42
CA LEU A 22 -4.18 -19.48 -7.31
C LEU A 22 -3.67 -18.45 -6.27
N PHE A 23 -2.90 -18.90 -5.28
CA PHE A 23 -2.43 -18.05 -4.18
C PHE A 23 -1.18 -17.22 -4.49
N SER A 24 -0.47 -17.51 -5.59
CA SER A 24 0.79 -16.83 -5.95
C SER A 24 0.61 -15.52 -6.74
N ALA A 25 -0.63 -15.09 -6.97
CA ALA A 25 -0.95 -13.94 -7.84
C ALA A 25 -0.92 -12.56 -7.14
N ASN A 26 -0.67 -12.50 -5.82
CA ASN A 26 -0.86 -11.28 -5.03
C ASN A 26 0.39 -10.41 -4.84
N ASP A 27 1.59 -10.93 -5.10
CA ASP A 27 2.84 -10.22 -4.76
C ASP A 27 2.99 -8.92 -5.54
N LYS A 28 2.75 -8.93 -6.86
CA LYS A 28 2.86 -7.74 -7.70
C LYS A 28 1.87 -6.64 -7.30
N LYS A 29 0.66 -7.04 -6.86
CA LYS A 29 -0.38 -6.11 -6.44
C LYS A 29 -0.04 -5.43 -5.11
N ALA A 30 0.60 -6.16 -4.19
CA ALA A 30 1.05 -5.60 -2.92
C ALA A 30 2.13 -4.53 -3.15
N ASP A 31 3.13 -4.83 -4.00
CA ASP A 31 4.20 -3.89 -4.34
C ASP A 31 3.68 -2.62 -5.01
N GLU A 32 2.70 -2.77 -5.92
CA GLU A 32 2.04 -1.62 -6.56
C GLU A 32 1.31 -0.72 -5.56
N ILE A 33 0.65 -1.31 -4.56
CA ILE A 33 -0.04 -0.54 -3.50
C ILE A 33 0.97 0.24 -2.66
N LEU A 34 2.07 -0.39 -2.26
CA LEU A 34 3.12 0.27 -1.49
C LEU A 34 3.77 1.40 -2.29
N LYS A 35 4.12 1.14 -3.55
CA LYS A 35 4.66 2.16 -4.44
C LYS A 35 3.73 3.36 -4.57
N LYS A 36 2.44 3.13 -4.76
CA LYS A 36 1.44 4.21 -4.83
C LYS A 36 1.30 4.97 -3.51
N ALA A 37 1.38 4.27 -2.37
CA ALA A 37 1.35 4.92 -1.06
C ALA A 37 2.56 5.84 -0.87
N ASP A 38 3.76 5.39 -1.24
CA ASP A 38 4.99 6.19 -1.20
C ASP A 38 4.89 7.43 -2.09
N GLU A 39 4.43 7.28 -3.33
CA GLU A 39 4.25 8.39 -4.27
C GLU A 39 3.27 9.45 -3.74
N ASN A 40 2.22 9.03 -3.03
CA ASN A 40 1.26 9.94 -2.41
C ASN A 40 1.81 10.65 -1.17
N LEU A 41 2.58 9.94 -0.33
CA LEU A 41 3.16 10.50 0.90
C LEU A 41 4.34 11.43 0.61
N MET A 42 5.13 11.11 -0.41
CA MET A 42 6.35 11.83 -0.76
C MET A 42 6.43 12.07 -2.27
N PRO A 43 5.59 12.95 -2.82
CA PRO A 43 5.63 13.28 -4.23
C PRO A 43 6.99 13.86 -4.63
N SER A 44 7.36 13.67 -5.90
CA SER A 44 8.62 14.17 -6.45
C SER A 44 8.67 15.70 -6.42
N SER A 45 7.54 16.35 -6.72
CA SER A 45 7.34 17.78 -6.59
C SER A 45 6.12 18.09 -5.72
N PHE A 46 6.24 19.07 -4.83
CA PHE A 46 5.10 19.60 -4.08
C PHE A 46 5.29 21.05 -3.68
N GLU A 47 4.18 21.69 -3.40
CA GLU A 47 4.10 23.00 -2.78
C GLU A 47 3.16 22.88 -1.57
N THR A 48 3.60 23.35 -0.41
CA THR A 48 2.81 23.32 0.82
C THR A 48 2.77 24.69 1.46
N TYR A 49 1.56 25.08 1.86
CA TYR A 49 1.28 26.29 2.62
C TYR A 49 0.63 25.88 3.93
N ARG A 50 1.32 26.09 5.04
CA ARG A 50 0.81 25.80 6.38
C ARG A 50 0.77 27.09 7.18
N LYS A 51 -0.38 27.37 7.79
CA LYS A 51 -0.54 28.45 8.76
C LYS A 51 -0.65 27.85 10.15
N LEU A 52 0.31 28.14 11.01
CA LEU A 52 0.24 27.83 12.42
C LEU A 52 -0.29 29.06 13.15
N ILE A 53 -1.40 28.90 13.86
CA ILE A 53 -1.97 29.96 14.71
C ILE A 53 -1.79 29.52 16.15
N ASN A 54 -0.98 30.24 16.90
CA ASN A 54 -0.86 30.08 18.33
C ASN A 54 -1.81 31.06 19.02
N GLU A 55 -2.85 30.54 19.68
CA GLU A 55 -3.78 31.33 20.47
C GLU A 55 -3.37 31.24 21.94
N GLU A 56 -3.00 32.39 22.52
CA GLU A 56 -2.53 32.50 23.89
C GLU A 56 -3.72 32.57 24.87
N PRO A 57 -3.52 32.32 26.18
CA PRO A 57 -4.59 32.35 27.17
C PRO A 57 -5.33 33.70 27.31
N ASP A 58 -4.70 34.80 26.88
CA ASP A 58 -5.29 36.15 26.86
C ASP A 58 -6.11 36.44 25.58
N GLY A 59 -6.22 35.47 24.68
CA GLY A 59 -6.93 35.57 23.40
C GLY A 59 -6.09 36.21 22.28
N SER A 60 -4.84 36.61 22.54
CA SER A 60 -3.94 37.08 21.50
C SER A 60 -3.52 35.94 20.57
N LYS A 61 -3.25 36.26 19.29
CA LYS A 61 -2.89 35.27 18.27
C LYS A 61 -1.55 35.60 17.63
N LYS A 62 -0.67 34.60 17.55
CA LYS A 62 0.56 34.65 16.76
C LYS A 62 0.39 33.73 15.57
N GLU A 63 0.61 34.27 14.38
CA GLU A 63 0.43 33.53 13.14
C GLU A 63 1.78 33.34 12.45
N PHE A 64 2.07 32.09 12.07
CA PHE A 64 3.29 31.71 11.38
C PHE A 64 2.92 31.05 10.06
N ILE A 65 3.49 31.54 8.97
CA ILE A 65 3.31 30.96 7.64
C ILE A 65 4.54 30.14 7.30
N PHE A 66 4.33 28.86 7.01
CA PHE A 66 5.34 27.95 6.50
C PHE A 66 5.03 27.65 5.05
N TYR A 67 5.89 28.16 4.18
CA TYR A 67 5.87 27.86 2.77
C TYR A 67 7.02 26.89 2.45
N SER A 68 6.73 25.81 1.73
CA SER A 68 7.79 24.89 1.28
C SER A 68 7.49 24.41 -0.13
N VAL A 69 8.52 24.43 -0.96
CA VAL A 69 8.48 23.96 -2.34
C VAL A 69 9.57 22.92 -2.51
N LYS A 70 9.20 21.77 -3.05
CA LYS A 70 10.11 20.77 -3.60
C LYS A 70 9.79 20.66 -5.08
N LYS A 71 10.80 20.78 -5.93
CA LYS A 71 10.68 20.58 -7.37
C LYS A 71 11.69 19.51 -7.79
N ASP A 72 11.22 18.56 -8.57
CA ASP A 72 12.08 17.55 -9.19
C ASP A 72 12.94 18.23 -10.28
N ILE A 73 14.18 17.76 -10.45
CA ILE A 73 15.19 18.37 -11.36
C ILE A 73 15.00 17.86 -12.78
#